data_AF-A0AAU3M5S5-F1
#
_entry.id   AF-A0AAU3M5S5-F1
#
_cell.length_a   1.000
_cell.length_b   1.000
_cell.length_c   1.000
_cell.angle_alpha   90.00
_cell.angle_beta   90.00
_cell.angle_gamma   90.00
#
_symmetry.space_group_name_H-M   'P 1'
#
loop_
_entity.id
_entity.type
_entity.pdbx_description
1 polymer ?
#
loop_
_entity_poly.entity_id
_entity_poly.type
_entity_poly.pdbx_seq_one_letter_code
_entity_poly.pdbx_strand_id
1 'polypeptide(L)'
;MNRGVHRTVTELPVPDGWDFGDFPYGLEPLTLPEPPTSEAGHDIPDVLPADESLVDRSTVCRRTGAPLSTTDFSHQLFWFRWITGHQATFAVWQLTAHALYQARTRTDPTPSLRVMTDLTDAYTSMLLYTSSCPADVYGTVIRPSMYLQHRSFSGTWAPDFVPVRGLLRGKKTEWGGTPEGQAFKHAVQMYHTVHAGVAAKLVPGGRSLLQESATETTPTRPETQALLYDHYFLTLRTPVGAVELVDQLRSRLRAISLDVATNGLYPGLTPEEDAAFPDELRSAEVRRYERGFHAALSRIDVAARQLKPKVLHSTAP
;
A
#
# COMPACT_ATOMS: atom_id res chain seq x y z
N MET A 1 33.71 -10.33 2.99
CA MET A 1 32.47 -9.88 2.34
C MET A 1 31.92 -8.73 3.16
N ASN A 2 32.05 -7.51 2.64
CA ASN A 2 31.59 -6.29 3.32
C ASN A 2 30.06 -6.38 3.48
N ARG A 3 29.58 -6.24 4.72
CA ARG A 3 28.20 -5.86 4.98
C ARG A 3 27.97 -4.55 4.23
N GLY A 4 27.14 -4.58 3.19
CA GLY A 4 26.74 -3.38 2.48
C GLY A 4 26.23 -2.38 3.51
N VAL A 5 26.85 -1.21 3.56
CA VAL A 5 26.39 -0.08 4.36
C VAL A 5 24.92 0.12 4.00
N HIS A 6 24.03 0.10 5.01
CA HIS A 6 22.62 0.48 4.83
C HIS A 6 22.63 1.82 4.08
N ARG A 7 22.11 1.84 2.85
CA ARG A 7 21.96 3.08 2.09
C ARG A 7 20.67 3.78 2.52
N THR A 8 20.54 4.03 3.82
CA THR A 8 19.64 5.08 4.29
C THR A 8 20.35 6.38 3.94
N VAL A 9 19.86 7.07 2.92
CA VAL A 9 20.48 8.32 2.45
C VAL A 9 20.29 9.43 3.50
N THR A 10 19.34 9.27 4.43
CA THR A 10 18.84 10.31 5.32
C THR A 10 18.50 9.79 6.72
N GLU A 11 18.54 10.68 7.72
CA GLU A 11 18.00 10.43 9.06
C GLU A 11 16.46 10.56 9.05
N LEU A 12 15.79 9.83 9.96
CA LEU A 12 14.33 9.85 10.07
C LEU A 12 13.84 11.18 10.67
N PRO A 13 12.72 11.76 10.18
CA PRO A 13 12.30 13.12 10.55
C PRO A 13 11.93 13.32 12.03
N VAL A 14 12.03 14.58 12.47
CA VAL A 14 11.58 15.13 13.77
C VAL A 14 10.50 16.22 13.56
N PRO A 15 9.67 16.56 14.57
CA PRO A 15 8.43 17.35 14.39
C PRO A 15 8.49 18.80 13.89
N ASP A 16 9.64 19.49 13.93
CA ASP A 16 9.74 20.91 13.57
C ASP A 16 10.47 21.12 12.22
N GLY A 17 9.90 21.94 11.31
CA GLY A 17 10.58 22.45 10.09
C GLY A 17 10.30 21.70 8.77
N TRP A 18 9.04 21.45 8.41
CA TRP A 18 8.65 20.48 7.36
C TRP A 18 8.41 21.09 5.96
N ASP A 19 8.91 20.43 4.91
CA ASP A 19 8.53 20.64 3.50
C ASP A 19 8.16 19.31 2.83
N PHE A 20 6.98 19.26 2.21
CA PHE A 20 6.34 18.03 1.72
C PHE A 20 6.83 17.69 0.31
N GLY A 21 7.39 16.49 0.15
CA GLY A 21 7.87 15.98 -1.15
C GLY A 21 9.38 16.12 -1.40
N ASP A 22 10.16 16.56 -0.42
CA ASP A 22 11.63 16.60 -0.47
C ASP A 22 12.26 15.60 0.54
N PHE A 23 13.59 15.48 0.49
CA PHE A 23 14.49 14.75 1.40
C PHE A 23 14.10 14.71 2.90
N PRO A 24 13.47 15.75 3.51
CA PRO A 24 13.10 15.73 4.93
C PRO A 24 12.11 14.62 5.35
N TYR A 25 11.34 14.02 4.44
CA TYR A 25 10.47 12.87 4.79
C TYR A 25 11.19 11.51 4.78
N GLY A 26 12.48 11.48 4.44
CA GLY A 26 13.21 10.22 4.29
C GLY A 26 12.59 9.31 3.23
N LEU A 27 12.05 9.92 2.17
CA LEU A 27 11.47 9.21 1.03
C LEU A 27 12.48 9.21 -0.12
N GLU A 28 13.59 8.52 0.09
CA GLU A 28 14.37 8.04 -1.04
C GLU A 28 13.48 7.26 -2.02
N PRO A 29 13.87 7.14 -3.30
CA PRO A 29 13.22 6.21 -4.22
C PRO A 29 13.01 4.85 -3.55
N LEU A 30 11.83 4.27 -3.71
CA LEU A 30 11.52 2.97 -3.15
C LEU A 30 12.38 1.93 -3.86
N THR A 31 13.24 1.24 -3.11
CA THR A 31 14.02 0.13 -3.67
C THR A 31 13.31 -1.18 -3.38
N LEU A 32 12.90 -1.89 -4.43
CA LEU A 32 12.26 -3.21 -4.32
C LEU A 32 12.96 -4.24 -5.21
N PRO A 33 12.87 -5.53 -4.86
CA PRO A 33 13.25 -6.58 -5.80
C PRO A 33 12.23 -6.65 -6.94
N GLU A 34 12.56 -7.46 -7.95
CA GLU A 34 11.56 -7.91 -8.90
C GLU A 34 10.41 -8.64 -8.17
N PRO A 35 9.16 -8.53 -8.65
CA PRO A 35 8.05 -9.30 -8.08
C PRO A 35 8.35 -10.80 -8.03
N PRO A 36 8.01 -11.48 -6.92
CA PRO A 36 8.29 -12.90 -6.78
C PRO A 36 7.54 -13.67 -7.86
N THR A 37 8.27 -14.47 -8.63
CA THR A 37 7.69 -15.39 -9.58
C THR A 37 7.37 -16.71 -8.87
N SER A 38 6.34 -17.42 -9.34
CA SER A 38 5.91 -18.70 -8.75
C SER A 38 6.94 -19.83 -8.85
N GLU A 39 7.98 -19.64 -9.66
CA GLU A 39 8.97 -20.66 -10.01
C GLU A 39 10.33 -20.46 -9.32
N ALA A 40 10.55 -19.30 -8.68
CA ALA A 40 11.85 -18.99 -8.14
C ALA A 40 12.02 -19.59 -6.74
N GLY A 41 12.87 -20.62 -6.63
CA GLY A 41 13.36 -21.19 -5.37
C GLY A 41 14.29 -20.26 -4.57
N HIS A 42 14.00 -18.96 -4.57
CA HIS A 42 14.76 -17.95 -3.83
C HIS A 42 14.49 -18.02 -2.32
N ASP A 43 15.36 -17.36 -1.56
CA ASP A 43 15.21 -17.06 -0.14
C ASP A 43 13.92 -16.26 0.12
N ILE A 44 12.79 -16.94 0.10
CA ILE A 44 11.50 -16.35 0.40
C ILE A 44 11.48 -16.11 1.91
N PRO A 45 11.43 -14.84 2.36
CA PRO A 45 11.31 -14.55 3.78
C PRO A 45 10.03 -15.20 4.30
N ASP A 46 10.14 -15.87 5.44
CA ASP A 46 8.98 -16.44 6.09
C ASP A 46 8.08 -15.29 6.56
N VAL A 47 6.87 -15.16 6.00
CA VAL A 47 5.95 -14.08 6.34
C VAL A 47 5.01 -14.60 7.40
N LEU A 48 5.20 -14.09 8.62
CA LEU A 48 4.52 -14.56 9.82
C LEU A 48 3.45 -13.56 10.28
N PRO A 49 2.36 -14.05 10.90
CA PRO A 49 1.37 -13.18 11.50
C PRO A 49 2.02 -12.28 12.54
N ALA A 50 1.50 -11.07 12.71
CA ALA A 50 1.95 -10.21 13.79
C ALA A 50 1.69 -10.87 15.14
N ASP A 51 2.59 -10.63 16.09
CA ASP A 51 2.32 -10.92 17.50
C ASP A 51 1.35 -9.86 18.01
N GLU A 52 0.10 -10.26 18.20
CA GLU A 52 -0.99 -9.37 18.62
C GLU A 52 -0.73 -8.69 19.98
N SER A 53 0.19 -9.22 20.81
CA SER A 53 0.60 -8.58 22.06
C SER A 53 1.48 -7.34 21.86
N LEU A 54 2.12 -7.22 20.69
CA LEU A 54 3.01 -6.12 20.31
C LEU A 54 2.34 -5.05 19.44
N VAL A 55 1.10 -5.29 18.99
CA VAL A 55 0.36 -4.35 18.15
C VAL A 55 -0.15 -3.19 18.99
N ASP A 56 0.29 -1.97 18.67
CA ASP A 56 -0.25 -0.76 19.29
C ASP A 56 -1.68 -0.50 18.80
N ARG A 57 -2.63 -0.61 19.72
CA ARG A 57 -4.05 -0.31 19.53
C ARG A 57 -4.51 0.91 20.32
N SER A 58 -3.60 1.52 21.09
CA SER A 58 -3.92 2.65 21.97
C SER A 58 -4.13 3.94 21.18
N THR A 59 -3.46 4.06 20.03
CA THR A 59 -3.55 5.23 19.17
C THR A 59 -4.76 5.14 18.25
N VAL A 60 -5.85 5.84 18.59
CA VAL A 60 -7.00 6.00 17.69
C VAL A 60 -6.62 7.00 16.60
N CYS A 61 -6.78 6.59 15.34
CA CYS A 61 -6.56 7.50 14.21
C CYS A 61 -7.58 8.63 14.24
N ARG A 62 -7.07 9.86 14.30
CA ARG A 62 -7.92 11.04 14.19
C ARG A 62 -8.43 11.11 12.75
N ARG A 63 -9.75 10.97 12.59
CA ARG A 63 -10.38 11.04 11.28
C ARG A 63 -10.17 12.41 10.61
N THR A 64 -10.37 13.49 11.36
CA THR A 64 -10.32 14.86 10.86
C THR A 64 -9.23 15.66 11.55
N GLY A 65 -8.32 16.26 10.81
CA GLY A 65 -7.35 17.22 11.35
C GLY A 65 -7.76 18.68 11.11
N ALA A 66 -6.92 19.60 11.55
CA ALA A 66 -7.10 21.01 11.25
C ALA A 66 -7.08 21.27 9.73
N PRO A 67 -7.80 22.29 9.24
CA PRO A 67 -7.66 22.73 7.86
C PRO A 67 -6.22 23.08 7.52
N LEU A 68 -5.81 22.76 6.29
CA LEU A 68 -4.48 23.07 5.78
C LEU A 68 -4.38 24.57 5.49
N SER A 69 -3.23 25.16 5.84
CA SER A 69 -3.05 26.62 5.87
C SER A 69 -3.00 27.26 4.48
N THR A 70 -2.56 26.53 3.45
CA THR A 70 -2.47 27.02 2.07
C THR A 70 -2.81 25.92 1.06
N THR A 71 -3.18 26.33 -0.15
CA THR A 71 -3.43 25.42 -1.28
C THR A 71 -2.17 24.66 -1.68
N ASP A 72 -1.01 25.33 -1.70
CA ASP A 72 0.26 24.68 -2.05
C ASP A 72 0.61 23.57 -1.06
N PHE A 73 0.44 23.84 0.24
CA PHE A 73 0.64 22.84 1.29
C PHE A 73 -0.33 21.66 1.14
N SER A 74 -1.59 21.93 0.78
CA SER A 74 -2.57 20.89 0.47
C SER A 74 -2.12 20.01 -0.69
N HIS A 75 -1.70 20.60 -1.80
CA HIS A 75 -1.19 19.87 -2.97
C HIS A 75 0.02 19.01 -2.61
N GLN A 76 1.00 19.57 -1.89
CA GLN A 76 2.19 18.82 -1.51
C GLN A 76 1.87 17.66 -0.55
N LEU A 77 1.02 17.89 0.47
CA LEU A 77 0.61 16.84 1.41
C LEU A 77 -0.08 15.70 0.67
N PHE A 78 -1.07 15.98 -0.17
CA PHE A 78 -1.81 14.93 -0.85
C PHE A 78 -0.99 14.24 -1.95
N TRP A 79 -0.04 14.95 -2.56
CA TRP A 79 0.97 14.33 -3.43
C TRP A 79 1.85 13.35 -2.65
N PHE A 80 2.36 13.75 -1.47
CA PHE A 80 3.09 12.88 -0.56
C PHE A 80 2.27 11.63 -0.21
N ARG A 81 1.00 11.80 0.23
CA ARG A 81 0.12 10.67 0.54
C ARG A 81 -0.06 9.74 -0.64
N TRP A 82 -0.23 10.31 -1.83
CA TRP A 82 -0.37 9.56 -3.08
C TRP A 82 0.88 8.70 -3.35
N ILE A 83 2.07 9.28 -3.36
CA ILE A 83 3.31 8.55 -3.66
C ILE A 83 3.64 7.53 -2.57
N THR A 84 3.71 7.97 -1.31
CA THR A 84 4.17 7.13 -0.19
C THR A 84 3.20 5.98 0.11
N GLY A 85 1.89 6.23 0.04
CA GLY A 85 0.90 5.17 0.28
C GLY A 85 0.89 4.11 -0.82
N HIS A 86 1.16 4.48 -2.08
CA HIS A 86 1.35 3.51 -3.16
C HIS A 86 2.67 2.74 -3.01
N GLN A 87 3.76 3.41 -2.65
CA GLN A 87 5.03 2.73 -2.35
C GLN A 87 4.89 1.69 -1.23
N ALA A 88 4.22 2.04 -0.13
CA ALA A 88 3.91 1.09 0.94
C ALA A 88 3.04 -0.07 0.43
N THR A 89 2.07 0.21 -0.44
CA THR A 89 1.22 -0.80 -1.09
C THR A 89 2.05 -1.80 -1.91
N PHE A 90 3.08 -1.37 -2.64
CA PHE A 90 3.91 -2.25 -3.45
C PHE A 90 4.67 -3.25 -2.59
N ALA A 91 5.26 -2.79 -1.48
CA ALA A 91 5.90 -3.67 -0.51
C ALA A 91 4.88 -4.62 0.18
N VAL A 92 3.66 -4.15 0.48
CA VAL A 92 2.58 -5.01 1.00
C VAL A 92 2.19 -6.09 -0.02
N TRP A 93 2.14 -5.78 -1.32
CA TRP A 93 1.86 -6.77 -2.36
C TRP A 93 2.98 -7.79 -2.53
N GLN A 94 4.25 -7.38 -2.42
CA GLN A 94 5.41 -8.30 -2.36
C GLN A 94 5.27 -9.30 -1.19
N LEU A 95 4.99 -8.80 0.01
CA LEU A 95 4.76 -9.66 1.18
C LEU A 95 3.54 -10.57 1.02
N THR A 96 2.47 -10.05 0.41
CA THR A 96 1.25 -10.83 0.13
C THR A 96 1.53 -11.95 -0.86
N ALA A 97 2.36 -11.71 -1.88
CA ALA A 97 2.77 -12.73 -2.83
C ALA A 97 3.60 -13.84 -2.18
N HIS A 98 4.52 -13.48 -1.26
CA HIS A 98 5.26 -14.46 -0.47
C HIS A 98 4.36 -15.27 0.47
N ALA A 99 3.42 -14.61 1.16
CA ALA A 99 2.44 -15.29 2.01
C ALA A 99 1.54 -16.24 1.19
N LEU A 100 1.13 -15.84 -0.02
CA LEU A 100 0.36 -16.67 -0.94
C LEU A 100 1.15 -17.91 -1.38
N TYR A 101 2.44 -17.76 -1.69
CA TYR A 101 3.31 -18.90 -2.00
C TYR A 101 3.43 -19.87 -0.80
N GLN A 102 3.61 -19.34 0.41
CA GLN A 102 3.68 -20.14 1.63
C GLN A 102 2.37 -20.90 1.91
N ALA A 103 1.21 -20.25 1.73
CA ALA A 103 -0.09 -20.89 1.91
C ALA A 103 -0.27 -22.11 0.99
N ARG A 104 0.29 -22.07 -0.22
CA ARG A 104 0.22 -23.17 -1.20
C ARG A 104 1.23 -24.29 -0.96
N THR A 105 2.32 -24.00 -0.28
CA THR A 105 3.46 -24.93 -0.13
C THR A 105 3.55 -25.55 1.26
N ARG A 106 2.90 -24.96 2.26
CA ARG A 106 2.84 -25.47 3.63
C ARG A 106 1.77 -26.55 3.78
N THR A 107 2.06 -27.51 4.65
CA THR A 107 1.05 -28.47 5.13
C THR A 107 -0.09 -27.77 5.87
N ASP A 108 0.22 -26.75 6.67
CA ASP A 108 -0.76 -25.90 7.34
C ASP A 108 -0.72 -24.47 6.74
N PRO A 109 -1.76 -24.05 5.98
CA PRO A 109 -1.84 -22.72 5.38
C PRO A 109 -2.29 -21.65 6.39
N THR A 110 -2.73 -22.02 7.59
CA THR A 110 -3.38 -21.13 8.57
C THR A 110 -2.58 -19.86 8.87
N PRO A 111 -1.27 -19.92 9.18
CA PRO A 111 -0.49 -18.71 9.46
C PRO A 111 -0.41 -17.78 8.24
N SER A 112 -0.25 -18.34 7.05
CA SER A 112 -0.17 -17.58 5.81
C SER A 112 -1.49 -16.90 5.45
N LEU A 113 -2.63 -17.54 5.72
CA LEU A 113 -3.96 -16.94 5.52
C LEU A 113 -4.22 -15.77 6.47
N ARG A 114 -3.78 -15.88 7.73
CA ARG A 114 -3.89 -14.79 8.71
C ARG A 114 -3.08 -13.58 8.27
N VAL A 115 -1.83 -13.79 7.89
CA VAL A 115 -0.96 -12.75 7.30
C VAL A 115 -1.59 -12.11 6.08
N MET A 116 -2.09 -12.90 5.13
CA MET A 116 -2.73 -12.37 3.93
C MET A 116 -3.96 -11.50 4.28
N THR A 117 -4.70 -11.85 5.33
CA THR A 117 -5.80 -11.04 5.85
C THR A 117 -5.28 -9.70 6.36
N ASP A 118 -4.27 -9.73 7.24
CA ASP A 118 -3.65 -8.53 7.80
C ASP A 118 -3.06 -7.60 6.72
N LEU A 119 -2.39 -8.18 5.71
CA LEU A 119 -1.83 -7.43 4.58
C LEU A 119 -2.92 -6.87 3.65
N THR A 120 -4.07 -7.53 3.55
CA THR A 120 -5.22 -7.00 2.79
C THR A 120 -5.90 -5.87 3.54
N ASP A 121 -6.02 -5.97 4.87
CA ASP A 121 -6.53 -4.90 5.71
C ASP A 121 -5.60 -3.67 5.71
N ALA A 122 -4.30 -3.92 5.73
CA ALA A 122 -3.26 -2.93 5.50
C ALA A 122 -3.43 -2.22 4.17
N TYR A 123 -3.58 -2.98 3.08
CA TYR A 123 -3.78 -2.43 1.75
C TYR A 123 -5.08 -1.60 1.67
N THR A 124 -6.17 -2.08 2.27
CA THR A 124 -7.43 -1.33 2.40
C THR A 124 -7.22 0.00 3.13
N SER A 125 -6.42 0.00 4.20
CA SER A 125 -6.07 1.21 4.94
C SER A 125 -5.21 2.17 4.09
N MET A 126 -4.23 1.65 3.35
CA MET A 126 -3.43 2.44 2.41
C MET A 126 -4.31 3.07 1.33
N LEU A 127 -5.33 2.36 0.85
CA LEU A 127 -6.26 2.90 -0.13
C LEU A 127 -7.07 4.08 0.44
N LEU A 128 -7.53 4.00 1.68
CA LEU A 128 -8.19 5.14 2.36
C LEU A 128 -7.23 6.32 2.55
N TYR A 129 -5.97 6.05 2.90
CA TYR A 129 -4.94 7.07 3.08
C TYR A 129 -4.57 7.78 1.77
N THR A 130 -4.28 7.04 0.70
CA THR A 130 -3.93 7.62 -0.62
C THR A 130 -5.10 8.38 -1.24
N SER A 131 -6.32 7.90 -1.03
CA SER A 131 -7.56 8.53 -1.52
C SER A 131 -8.16 9.57 -0.56
N SER A 132 -7.46 9.90 0.52
CA SER A 132 -7.93 10.89 1.49
C SER A 132 -8.03 12.31 0.92
N CYS A 133 -7.35 12.57 -0.20
CA CYS A 133 -7.40 13.85 -0.89
C CYS A 133 -8.84 14.29 -1.23
N PRO A 134 -9.13 15.59 -1.16
CA PRO A 134 -10.29 16.20 -1.79
C PRO A 134 -10.33 15.92 -3.30
N ALA A 135 -11.54 15.86 -3.87
CA ALA A 135 -11.75 15.51 -5.29
C ALA A 135 -11.15 16.56 -6.25
N ASP A 136 -11.12 17.82 -5.85
CA ASP A 136 -10.48 18.91 -6.59
C ASP A 136 -8.96 18.71 -6.66
N VAL A 137 -8.29 18.40 -5.55
CA VAL A 137 -6.84 18.10 -5.54
C VAL A 137 -6.52 16.89 -6.42
N TYR A 138 -7.37 15.87 -6.40
CA TYR A 138 -7.21 14.74 -7.32
C TYR A 138 -7.34 15.16 -8.79
N GLY A 139 -8.34 15.98 -9.10
CA GLY A 139 -8.61 16.46 -10.46
C GLY A 139 -7.59 17.45 -11.01
N THR A 140 -6.94 18.24 -10.15
CA THR A 140 -6.01 19.31 -10.56
C THR A 140 -4.54 18.91 -10.47
N VAL A 141 -4.17 18.01 -9.55
CA VAL A 141 -2.78 17.61 -9.31
C VAL A 141 -2.54 16.17 -9.74
N ILE A 142 -3.23 15.23 -9.09
CA ILE A 142 -2.91 13.80 -9.18
C ILE A 142 -3.23 13.24 -10.56
N ARG A 143 -4.49 13.36 -11.00
CA ARG A 143 -4.94 12.79 -12.27
C ARG A 143 -4.22 13.39 -13.49
N PRO A 144 -4.02 14.72 -13.59
CA PRO A 144 -3.23 15.30 -14.67
C PRO A 144 -1.79 14.78 -14.72
N SER A 145 -1.13 14.62 -13.56
CA SER A 145 0.24 14.10 -13.53
C SER A 145 0.36 12.67 -14.04
N MET A 146 -0.61 11.79 -13.73
CA MET A 146 -0.68 10.44 -14.31
C MET A 146 -0.92 10.47 -15.82
N TYR A 147 -1.82 11.36 -16.27
CA TYR A 147 -2.12 11.53 -17.70
C TYR A 147 -0.90 11.99 -18.50
N LEU A 148 -0.05 12.85 -17.91
CA LEU A 148 1.22 13.28 -18.51
C LEU A 148 2.21 12.12 -18.72
N GLN A 149 2.17 11.08 -17.88
CA GLN A 149 2.96 9.87 -18.11
C GLN A 149 2.38 9.04 -19.25
N HIS A 150 1.07 8.77 -19.20
CA HIS A 150 0.37 8.05 -20.26
C HIS A 150 -1.16 8.23 -20.16
N ARG A 151 -1.85 8.39 -21.30
CA ARG A 151 -3.32 8.60 -21.35
C ARG A 151 -4.12 7.48 -20.68
N SER A 152 -3.62 6.25 -20.76
CA SER A 152 -4.21 5.04 -20.18
C SER A 152 -3.65 4.63 -18.80
N PHE A 153 -2.92 5.52 -18.12
CA PHE A 153 -2.25 5.19 -16.85
C PHE A 153 -3.18 4.48 -15.87
N SER A 154 -2.73 3.34 -15.35
CA SER A 154 -3.58 2.43 -14.58
C SER A 154 -2.79 1.71 -13.49
N GLY A 155 -3.41 1.55 -12.31
CA GLY A 155 -2.90 0.71 -11.23
C GLY A 155 -2.65 -0.75 -11.64
N THR A 156 -3.29 -1.23 -12.72
CA THR A 156 -3.07 -2.59 -13.24
C THR A 156 -1.69 -2.82 -13.86
N TRP A 157 -0.93 -1.75 -14.10
CA TRP A 157 0.44 -1.81 -14.62
C TRP A 157 1.48 -2.08 -13.55
N ALA A 158 1.10 -2.01 -12.27
CA ALA A 158 2.01 -2.28 -11.16
C ALA A 158 2.59 -3.69 -11.24
N PRO A 159 3.93 -3.84 -11.30
CA PRO A 159 4.57 -5.16 -11.36
C PRO A 159 4.19 -6.04 -10.15
N ASP A 160 4.18 -5.47 -8.94
CA ASP A 160 3.92 -6.20 -7.69
C ASP A 160 2.46 -6.64 -7.57
N PHE A 161 1.53 -6.02 -8.31
CA PHE A 161 0.14 -6.43 -8.31
C PHE A 161 -0.07 -7.73 -9.09
N VAL A 162 0.73 -8.01 -10.13
CA VAL A 162 0.60 -9.19 -10.99
C VAL A 162 0.48 -10.51 -10.22
N PRO A 163 1.38 -10.87 -9.27
CA PRO A 163 1.31 -12.13 -8.55
C PRO A 163 0.07 -12.26 -7.65
N VAL A 164 -0.46 -11.15 -7.14
CA VAL A 164 -1.60 -11.13 -6.21
C VAL A 164 -2.93 -10.78 -6.89
N ARG A 165 -2.90 -10.37 -8.16
CA ARG A 165 -4.06 -9.86 -8.90
C ARG A 165 -5.24 -10.82 -8.91
N GLY A 166 -5.00 -12.11 -9.15
CA GLY A 166 -6.07 -13.11 -9.17
C GLY A 166 -6.77 -13.21 -7.82
N LEU A 167 -5.98 -13.23 -6.75
CA LEU A 167 -6.43 -13.29 -5.37
C LEU A 167 -7.25 -12.04 -5.01
N LEU A 168 -6.68 -10.85 -5.24
CA LEU A 168 -7.32 -9.58 -4.92
C LEU A 168 -8.52 -9.27 -5.81
N ARG A 169 -8.67 -9.90 -6.98
CA ARG A 169 -9.90 -9.85 -7.79
C ARG A 169 -10.99 -10.82 -7.30
N GLY A 170 -10.79 -11.48 -6.16
CA GLY A 170 -11.78 -12.40 -5.58
C GLY A 170 -11.85 -13.75 -6.29
N LYS A 171 -10.80 -14.18 -7.01
CA LYS A 171 -10.76 -15.53 -7.56
C LYS A 171 -10.86 -16.54 -6.41
N LYS A 172 -11.68 -17.57 -6.61
CA LYS A 172 -11.84 -18.66 -5.63
C LYS A 172 -10.49 -19.27 -5.28
N THR A 173 -10.26 -19.46 -3.98
CA THR A 173 -9.11 -20.15 -3.42
C THR A 173 -9.52 -21.53 -2.90
N GLU A 174 -8.56 -22.44 -2.77
CA GLU A 174 -8.78 -23.78 -2.21
C GLU A 174 -9.13 -23.75 -0.71
N TRP A 175 -8.78 -22.67 -0.02
CA TRP A 175 -9.05 -22.48 1.41
C TRP A 175 -10.42 -21.88 1.71
N GLY A 176 -11.27 -21.68 0.71
CA GLY A 176 -12.59 -21.06 0.90
C GLY A 176 -13.51 -21.80 1.88
N GLY A 177 -13.22 -23.05 2.23
CA GLY A 177 -13.98 -23.81 3.24
C GLY A 177 -13.53 -23.61 4.69
N THR A 178 -12.40 -22.94 4.94
CA THR A 178 -11.82 -22.82 6.30
C THR A 178 -12.21 -21.49 6.96
N PRO A 179 -12.18 -21.40 8.31
CA PRO A 179 -12.42 -20.14 9.01
C PRO A 179 -11.48 -19.01 8.57
N GLU A 180 -10.18 -19.29 8.46
CA GLU A 180 -9.18 -18.33 7.99
C GLU A 180 -9.37 -17.93 6.52
N GLY A 181 -9.78 -18.87 5.66
CA GLY A 181 -10.10 -18.56 4.26
C GLY A 181 -11.33 -17.66 4.13
N GLN A 182 -12.32 -17.80 5.01
CA GLN A 182 -13.49 -16.91 5.07
C GLN A 182 -13.13 -15.52 5.60
N ALA A 183 -12.28 -15.44 6.63
CA ALA A 183 -11.78 -14.16 7.15
C ALA A 183 -11.00 -13.41 6.06
N PHE A 184 -10.11 -14.10 5.34
CA PHE A 184 -9.38 -13.53 4.23
C PHE A 184 -10.32 -13.06 3.10
N LYS A 185 -11.31 -13.87 2.73
CA LYS A 185 -12.32 -13.49 1.73
C LYS A 185 -13.07 -12.22 2.13
N HIS A 186 -13.45 -12.09 3.40
CA HIS A 186 -14.10 -10.89 3.91
C HIS A 186 -13.20 -9.65 3.78
N ALA A 187 -11.91 -9.76 4.12
CA ALA A 187 -10.96 -8.65 3.91
C ALA A 187 -10.86 -8.23 2.43
N VAL A 188 -10.86 -9.17 1.49
CA VAL A 188 -10.88 -8.87 0.04
C VAL A 188 -12.18 -8.16 -0.38
N GLN A 189 -13.34 -8.54 0.20
CA GLN A 189 -14.62 -7.87 -0.05
C GLN A 189 -14.62 -6.43 0.49
N MET A 190 -14.02 -6.20 1.66
CA MET A 190 -13.85 -4.86 2.22
C MET A 190 -12.95 -4.00 1.35
N TYR A 191 -11.84 -4.55 0.87
CA TYR A 191 -11.00 -3.90 -0.14
C TYR A 191 -11.81 -3.48 -1.38
N HIS A 192 -12.63 -4.38 -1.95
CA HIS A 192 -13.47 -4.04 -3.12
C HIS A 192 -14.45 -2.91 -2.83
N THR A 193 -15.09 -2.94 -1.66
CA THR A 193 -16.04 -1.91 -1.23
C THR A 193 -15.36 -0.56 -1.13
N VAL A 194 -14.21 -0.48 -0.45
CA VAL A 194 -13.44 0.76 -0.35
C VAL A 194 -12.97 1.21 -1.72
N HIS A 195 -12.44 0.32 -2.56
CA HIS A 195 -11.97 0.66 -3.89
C HIS A 195 -13.08 1.22 -4.80
N ALA A 196 -14.28 0.63 -4.75
CA ALA A 196 -15.44 1.14 -5.47
C ALA A 196 -15.85 2.53 -4.98
N GLY A 197 -15.91 2.72 -3.66
CA GLY A 197 -16.21 4.02 -3.06
C GLY A 197 -15.18 5.10 -3.40
N VAL A 198 -13.89 4.76 -3.41
CA VAL A 198 -12.81 5.66 -3.83
C VAL A 198 -12.96 6.06 -5.30
N ALA A 199 -13.25 5.10 -6.17
CA ALA A 199 -13.49 5.38 -7.59
C ALA A 199 -14.69 6.31 -7.79
N ALA A 200 -15.79 6.07 -7.06
CA ALA A 200 -16.97 6.92 -7.09
C ALA A 200 -16.70 8.34 -6.57
N LYS A 201 -15.87 8.47 -5.53
CA LYS A 201 -15.46 9.76 -4.95
C LYS A 201 -14.58 10.57 -5.90
N LEU A 202 -13.52 9.96 -6.43
CA LEU A 202 -12.46 10.67 -7.16
C LEU A 202 -12.72 10.80 -8.67
N VAL A 203 -13.54 9.91 -9.23
CA VAL A 203 -13.88 9.90 -10.66
C VAL A 203 -15.40 9.77 -10.83
N PRO A 204 -16.18 10.81 -10.42
CA PRO A 204 -17.63 10.79 -10.57
C PRO A 204 -17.99 10.68 -12.06
N GLY A 205 -18.68 9.59 -12.43
CA GLY A 205 -18.94 9.21 -13.83
C GLY A 205 -18.20 7.96 -14.31
N GLY A 206 -17.27 7.43 -13.50
CA GLY A 206 -16.76 6.05 -13.57
C GLY A 206 -15.82 5.73 -14.74
N ARG A 207 -15.52 6.68 -15.63
CA ARG A 207 -14.56 6.44 -16.72
C ARG A 207 -13.14 6.58 -16.19
N SER A 208 -12.48 5.45 -15.97
CA SER A 208 -11.03 5.44 -15.72
C SER A 208 -10.27 5.96 -16.95
N LEU A 209 -9.04 6.45 -16.75
CA LEU A 209 -8.13 6.84 -17.83
C LEU A 209 -8.00 5.74 -18.91
N LEU A 210 -7.97 4.47 -18.49
CA LEU A 210 -7.95 3.31 -19.38
C LEU A 210 -9.20 3.21 -20.26
N GLN A 211 -10.38 3.50 -19.70
CA GLN A 211 -11.64 3.48 -20.45
C GLN A 211 -11.80 4.70 -21.36
N GLU A 212 -11.29 5.86 -20.95
CA GLU A 212 -11.30 7.08 -21.78
C GLU A 212 -10.40 6.95 -23.01
N SER A 213 -9.33 6.17 -22.92
CA SER A 213 -8.33 6.00 -23.99
C SER A 213 -8.48 4.71 -24.80
N ALA A 214 -9.48 3.87 -24.50
CA ALA A 214 -9.69 2.57 -25.15
C ALA A 214 -9.96 2.66 -26.66
N THR A 215 -10.41 3.82 -27.15
CA THR A 215 -10.65 4.08 -28.58
C THR A 215 -9.42 4.57 -29.33
N GLU A 216 -8.31 4.90 -28.65
CA GLU A 216 -7.16 5.61 -29.23
C GLU A 216 -5.80 4.88 -29.10
N THR A 217 -5.73 3.74 -28.42
CA THR A 217 -4.42 3.17 -28.02
C THR A 217 -3.87 2.09 -28.96
N THR A 218 -2.67 2.35 -29.50
CA THR A 218 -1.73 1.34 -30.00
C THR A 218 -1.36 0.35 -28.88
N PRO A 219 -1.13 -0.95 -29.14
CA PRO A 219 -0.74 -1.89 -28.10
C PRO A 219 0.60 -1.51 -27.46
N THR A 220 0.58 -0.95 -26.25
CA THR A 220 1.78 -0.74 -25.43
C THR A 220 2.19 -2.07 -24.79
N ARG A 221 3.47 -2.43 -24.86
CA ARG A 221 4.00 -3.66 -24.28
C ARG A 221 3.91 -3.64 -22.74
N PRO A 222 3.56 -4.76 -22.07
CA PRO A 222 3.45 -4.82 -20.61
C PRO A 222 4.71 -4.36 -19.87
N GLU A 223 5.89 -4.63 -20.40
CA GLU A 223 7.17 -4.24 -19.80
C GLU A 223 7.36 -2.72 -19.79
N THR A 224 6.89 -2.04 -20.85
CA THR A 224 6.91 -0.57 -20.91
C THR A 224 5.92 0.04 -19.93
N GLN A 225 4.74 -0.56 -19.77
CA GLN A 225 3.75 -0.13 -18.78
C GLN A 225 4.28 -0.24 -17.36
N ALA A 226 4.93 -1.36 -17.04
CA ALA A 226 5.62 -1.59 -15.76
C ALA A 226 6.68 -0.52 -15.49
N LEU A 227 7.56 -0.23 -16.46
CA LEU A 227 8.61 0.77 -16.32
C LEU A 227 8.05 2.18 -16.09
N LEU A 228 7.04 2.58 -16.86
CA LEU A 228 6.37 3.87 -16.67
C LEU A 228 5.71 3.98 -15.28
N TYR A 229 5.13 2.88 -14.80
CA TYR A 229 4.50 2.82 -13.50
C TYR A 229 5.53 2.97 -12.36
N ASP A 230 6.61 2.19 -12.40
CA ASP A 230 7.70 2.29 -11.42
C ASP A 230 8.35 3.68 -11.46
N HIS A 231 8.56 4.26 -12.64
CA HIS A 231 9.12 5.60 -12.77
C HIS A 231 8.22 6.67 -12.13
N TYR A 232 6.91 6.63 -12.37
CA TYR A 232 5.97 7.60 -11.78
C TYR A 232 5.96 7.55 -10.25
N PHE A 233 6.07 6.35 -9.66
CA PHE A 233 6.11 6.17 -8.21
C PHE A 233 7.52 6.14 -7.63
N LEU A 234 8.54 6.54 -8.40
CA LEU A 234 9.94 6.59 -7.98
C LEU A 234 10.42 5.26 -7.37
N THR A 235 10.09 4.15 -8.03
CA THR A 235 10.46 2.79 -7.62
C THR A 235 11.64 2.29 -8.44
N LEU A 236 12.70 1.85 -7.77
CA LEU A 236 13.90 1.27 -8.35
C LEU A 236 13.88 -0.24 -8.14
N ARG A 237 14.00 -1.00 -9.24
CA ARG A 237 14.12 -2.45 -9.21
C ARG A 237 15.59 -2.85 -9.16
N THR A 238 15.99 -3.50 -8.08
CA THR A 238 17.34 -4.04 -7.91
C THR A 238 17.32 -5.24 -6.96
N PRO A 239 18.27 -6.18 -7.06
CA PRO A 239 18.35 -7.28 -6.09
C PRO A 239 18.57 -6.75 -4.68
N VAL A 240 17.51 -6.77 -3.85
CA VAL A 240 17.55 -6.44 -2.42
C VAL A 240 17.05 -7.63 -1.59
N GLY A 241 17.60 -7.77 -0.40
CA GLY A 241 17.19 -8.81 0.54
C GLY A 241 15.90 -8.45 1.29
N ALA A 242 15.33 -9.44 1.97
CA ALA A 242 14.12 -9.25 2.79
C ALA A 242 14.26 -8.16 3.85
N VAL A 243 15.43 -8.04 4.47
CA VAL A 243 15.71 -7.00 5.47
C VAL A 243 15.56 -5.60 4.88
N GLU A 244 16.09 -5.38 3.67
CA GLU A 244 16.00 -4.08 3.02
C GLU A 244 14.56 -3.78 2.55
N LEU A 245 13.84 -4.76 2.00
CA LEU A 245 12.41 -4.60 1.69
C LEU A 245 11.61 -4.19 2.94
N VAL A 246 11.89 -4.83 4.08
CA VAL A 246 11.26 -4.52 5.36
C VAL A 246 11.61 -3.12 5.84
N ASP A 247 12.88 -2.74 5.80
CA ASP A 247 13.32 -1.41 6.22
C ASP A 247 12.69 -0.32 5.36
N GLN A 248 12.59 -0.55 4.05
CA GLN A 248 11.88 0.33 3.12
C GLN A 248 10.40 0.48 3.52
N LEU A 249 9.68 -0.63 3.72
CA LEU A 249 8.29 -0.59 4.17
C LEU A 249 8.14 0.17 5.50
N ARG A 250 8.98 -0.13 6.49
CA ARG A 250 8.92 0.47 7.82
C ARG A 250 9.20 1.98 7.80
N SER A 251 10.13 2.43 6.95
CA SER A 251 10.38 3.87 6.76
C SER A 251 9.09 4.58 6.29
N ARG A 252 8.40 4.02 5.29
CA ARG A 252 7.15 4.58 4.77
C ARG A 252 6.02 4.51 5.79
N LEU A 253 5.87 3.39 6.52
CA LEU A 253 4.87 3.28 7.58
C LEU A 253 5.08 4.31 8.70
N ARG A 254 6.34 4.61 9.05
CA ARG A 254 6.67 5.67 10.02
C ARG A 254 6.29 7.04 9.48
N ALA A 255 6.64 7.36 8.24
CA ALA A 255 6.30 8.63 7.60
C ALA A 255 4.77 8.84 7.53
N ILE A 256 4.02 7.81 7.13
CA ILE A 256 2.55 7.80 7.10
C ILE A 256 1.97 8.00 8.51
N SER A 257 2.52 7.32 9.51
CA SER A 257 2.06 7.44 10.90
C SER A 257 2.25 8.86 11.43
N LEU A 258 3.39 9.49 11.15
CA LEU A 258 3.68 10.87 11.54
C LEU A 258 2.73 11.86 10.86
N ASP A 259 2.51 11.71 9.54
CA ASP A 259 1.55 12.53 8.82
C ASP A 259 0.15 12.43 9.42
N VAL A 260 -0.39 11.21 9.56
CA VAL A 260 -1.76 11.03 10.06
C VAL A 260 -1.89 11.50 11.51
N ALA A 261 -0.85 11.36 12.34
CA ALA A 261 -0.85 11.90 13.70
C ALA A 261 -0.94 13.43 13.72
N THR A 262 -0.26 14.12 12.79
CA THR A 262 -0.25 15.58 12.70
C THR A 262 -1.50 16.13 12.01
N ASN A 263 -1.84 15.59 10.85
CA ASN A 263 -2.84 16.15 9.94
C ASN A 263 -4.20 15.44 9.99
N GLY A 264 -4.30 14.31 10.69
CA GLY A 264 -5.49 13.44 10.63
C GLY A 264 -5.66 12.78 9.26
N LEU A 265 -6.58 11.80 9.17
CA LEU A 265 -6.80 11.08 7.91
C LEU A 265 -7.44 11.98 6.83
N TYR A 266 -8.32 12.91 7.19
CA TYR A 266 -8.95 13.87 6.30
C TYR A 266 -8.79 15.30 6.87
N PRO A 267 -7.67 15.98 6.59
CA PRO A 267 -7.42 17.34 7.08
C PRO A 267 -8.51 18.31 6.60
N GLY A 268 -9.13 19.06 7.51
CA GLY A 268 -10.13 20.08 7.17
C GLY A 268 -11.48 19.56 6.66
N LEU A 269 -11.74 18.25 6.66
CA LEU A 269 -12.99 17.69 6.16
C LEU A 269 -14.19 18.21 6.95
N THR A 270 -15.13 18.81 6.22
CA THR A 270 -16.36 19.38 6.76
C THR A 270 -17.47 18.31 6.89
N PRO A 271 -18.49 18.53 7.74
CA PRO A 271 -19.66 17.65 7.81
C PRO A 271 -20.37 17.50 6.46
N GLU A 272 -20.45 18.57 5.66
CA GLU A 272 -21.09 18.58 4.35
C GLU A 272 -20.34 17.71 3.35
N GLU A 273 -19.00 17.82 3.29
CA GLU A 273 -18.16 16.96 2.45
C GLU A 273 -18.22 15.50 2.89
N ASP A 274 -18.27 15.25 4.21
CA ASP A 274 -18.40 13.89 4.74
C ASP A 274 -19.74 13.26 4.36
N ALA A 275 -20.82 14.04 4.41
CA ALA A 275 -22.15 13.60 3.99
C ALA A 275 -22.20 13.32 2.48
N ALA A 276 -21.37 14.00 1.68
CA ALA A 276 -21.26 13.82 0.24
C ALA A 276 -20.42 12.60 -0.19
N PHE A 277 -19.77 11.90 0.75
CA PHE A 277 -19.03 10.68 0.40
C PHE A 277 -19.98 9.58 -0.14
N PRO A 278 -19.52 8.77 -1.11
CA PRO A 278 -20.26 7.60 -1.58
C PRO A 278 -20.65 6.66 -0.43
N ASP A 279 -21.80 6.00 -0.57
CA ASP A 279 -22.38 5.11 0.45
C ASP A 279 -21.40 4.04 0.92
N GLU A 280 -20.59 3.51 0.00
CA GLU A 280 -19.56 2.52 0.28
C GLU A 280 -18.55 3.02 1.33
N LEU A 281 -18.16 4.30 1.26
CA LEU A 281 -17.21 4.93 2.18
C LEU A 281 -17.84 5.39 3.50
N ARG A 282 -19.17 5.49 3.56
CA ARG A 282 -19.89 5.91 4.78
C ARG A 282 -20.26 4.74 5.68
N SER A 283 -20.11 3.50 5.20
CA SER A 283 -20.45 2.29 5.95
C SER A 283 -19.67 2.17 7.28
N ALA A 284 -20.32 1.62 8.31
CA ALA A 284 -19.72 1.45 9.63
C ALA A 284 -18.45 0.59 9.62
N GLU A 285 -18.38 -0.37 8.69
CA GLU A 285 -17.22 -1.23 8.46
C GLU A 285 -16.04 -0.43 7.88
N VAL A 286 -16.25 0.43 6.88
CA VAL A 286 -15.18 1.31 6.39
C VAL A 286 -14.72 2.28 7.47
N ARG A 287 -15.64 2.83 8.27
CA ARG A 287 -15.26 3.67 9.43
C ARG A 287 -14.43 2.91 10.47
N ARG A 288 -14.55 1.58 10.55
CA ARG A 288 -13.70 0.77 11.43
C ARG A 288 -12.26 0.70 10.91
N TYR A 289 -12.04 0.65 9.59
CA TYR A 289 -10.71 0.75 9.00
C TYR A 289 -10.09 2.13 9.25
N GLU A 290 -10.87 3.22 9.09
CA GLU A 290 -10.39 4.56 9.41
C GLU A 290 -9.95 4.69 10.87
N ARG A 291 -10.78 4.24 11.83
CA ARG A 291 -10.43 4.28 13.27
C ARG A 291 -9.25 3.36 13.61
N GLY A 292 -9.20 2.20 12.96
CA GLY A 292 -8.18 1.17 13.16
C GLY A 292 -6.89 1.40 12.37
N PHE A 293 -6.75 2.53 11.68
CA PHE A 293 -5.65 2.80 10.76
C PHE A 293 -4.27 2.61 11.40
N HIS A 294 -3.99 3.22 12.55
CA HIS A 294 -2.71 3.04 13.24
C HIS A 294 -2.47 1.60 13.68
N ALA A 295 -3.52 0.89 14.12
CA ALA A 295 -3.40 -0.52 14.48
C ALA A 295 -3.06 -1.39 13.26
N ALA A 296 -3.60 -1.06 12.07
CA ALA A 296 -3.22 -1.72 10.83
C ALA A 296 -1.75 -1.47 10.50
N LEU A 297 -1.26 -0.23 10.61
CA LEU A 297 0.17 0.07 10.38
C LEU A 297 1.08 -0.63 11.38
N SER A 298 0.71 -0.60 12.67
CA SER A 298 1.46 -1.25 13.73
C SER A 298 1.52 -2.76 13.52
N ARG A 299 0.42 -3.39 13.09
CA ARG A 299 0.40 -4.83 12.78
C ARG A 299 1.39 -5.18 11.68
N ILE A 300 1.46 -4.38 10.61
CA ILE A 300 2.42 -4.61 9.53
C ILE A 300 3.85 -4.39 10.02
N ASP A 301 4.12 -3.32 10.80
CA ASP A 301 5.46 -3.08 11.35
C ASP A 301 5.90 -4.23 12.26
N VAL A 302 5.01 -4.76 13.10
CA VAL A 302 5.28 -5.93 13.95
C VAL A 302 5.52 -7.18 13.12
N ALA A 303 4.67 -7.48 12.13
CA ALA A 303 4.88 -8.62 11.23
C ALA A 303 6.21 -8.49 10.48
N ALA A 304 6.52 -7.29 10.00
CA ALA A 304 7.75 -7.00 9.28
C ALA A 304 9.00 -7.19 10.17
N ARG A 305 8.96 -6.81 11.45
CA ARG A 305 10.05 -7.08 12.42
C ARG A 305 10.29 -8.57 12.67
N GLN A 306 9.27 -9.41 12.46
CA GLN A 306 9.38 -10.85 12.64
C GLN A 306 9.92 -11.57 11.40
N LEU A 307 10.03 -10.87 10.26
CA LEU A 307 10.70 -11.37 9.07
C LEU A 307 12.20 -11.52 9.36
N LYS A 308 12.55 -12.63 9.99
CA LYS A 308 13.95 -13.04 10.09
C LYS A 308 14.41 -13.39 8.68
N PRO A 309 15.53 -12.85 8.18
CA PRO A 309 16.18 -13.50 7.07
C PRO A 309 16.41 -14.95 7.48
N LYS A 310 15.88 -15.92 6.74
CA LYS A 310 16.33 -17.30 6.91
C LYS A 310 17.83 -17.26 6.69
N VAL A 311 18.59 -17.49 7.76
CA VAL A 311 19.99 -17.88 7.62
C VAL A 311 19.91 -19.23 6.93
N LEU A 312 20.15 -19.27 5.62
CA LEU A 312 20.46 -20.52 4.94
C LEU A 312 21.79 -21.01 5.51
N HIS A 313 21.74 -21.73 6.62
CA HIS A 313 22.67 -22.83 6.79
C HIS A 313 22.20 -23.93 5.85
N SER A 314 22.63 -23.82 4.59
CA SER A 314 22.93 -25.00 3.79
C SER A 314 24.05 -25.76 4.51
N THR A 315 23.70 -26.55 5.52
CA THR A 315 24.44 -27.78 5.76
C THR A 315 23.97 -28.77 4.71
N ALA A 316 24.61 -28.73 3.55
CA ALA A 316 24.71 -29.93 2.73
C ALA A 316 25.87 -30.78 3.32
N PRO A 317 25.72 -32.11 3.37
CA PRO A 317 26.66 -33.03 4.01
C PRO A 317 28.05 -33.06 3.34
#